data_AF-A0A8S3C3H2-F1
#
_entry.id   AF-A0A8S3C3H2-F1
#
_cell.length_a   1.000
_cell.length_b   1.000
_cell.length_c   1.000
_cell.angle_alpha   90.00
_cell.angle_beta   90.00
_cell.angle_gamma   90.00
#
_symmetry.space_group_name_H-M   'P 1'
#
loop_
_entity.id
_entity.type
_entity.pdbx_description
1 polymer ?
#
loop_
_entity_poly.entity_id
_entity_poly.type
_entity_poly.pdbx_seq_one_letter_code
_entity_poly.pdbx_strand_id
1 'polypeptide(L)' 'SDVNPVLQAAGAVLELHRAEANSVRHIPITDFFLAYRRVAMIDDEILVNIHIPLQLSTNKTFLRSY' A
#
# COMPACT_ATOMS: atom_id res chain seq x y z
N SER A 1 11.81 8.92 -1.40
CA SER A 1 11.44 7.98 -0.33
C SER A 1 11.73 6.60 -0.83
N ASP A 2 12.64 5.87 -0.19
CA ASP A 2 13.21 4.62 -0.73
C ASP A 2 12.25 3.43 -0.58
N VAL A 3 11.23 3.59 0.25
CA VAL A 3 10.22 2.55 0.54
C VAL A 3 9.25 2.36 -0.64
N ASN A 4 8.91 3.41 -1.38
CA ASN A 4 7.88 3.32 -2.43
C ASN A 4 8.29 2.37 -3.57
N PRO A 5 9.52 2.45 -4.11
CA PRO A 5 9.97 1.47 -5.11
C PRO A 5 10.00 0.04 -4.57
N VAL A 6 10.35 -0.17 -3.30
CA VAL A 6 10.36 -1.49 -2.67
C VAL A 6 8.95 -2.08 -2.57
N LEU A 7 7.98 -1.28 -2.11
CA LEU A 7 6.58 -1.70 -2.04
C LEU A 7 5.98 -1.96 -3.42
N GLN A 8 6.38 -1.17 -4.44
CA GLN A 8 5.97 -1.39 -5.82
C GLN A 8 6.50 -2.71 -6.38
N ALA A 9 7.79 -2.99 -6.16
CA ALA A 9 8.38 -4.27 -6.55
C ALA A 9 7.74 -5.46 -5.81
N ALA A 10 7.29 -5.27 -4.57
CA ALA A 10 6.61 -6.28 -3.78
C ALA A 10 5.13 -6.50 -4.19
N GLY A 11 4.60 -5.74 -5.15
CA GLY A 11 3.19 -5.85 -5.57
C GLY A 11 2.21 -5.42 -4.48
N ALA A 12 2.59 -4.43 -3.67
CA ALA A 12 1.77 -4.00 -2.54
C ALA A 12 0.42 -3.38 -2.98
N VAL A 13 -0.60 -3.62 -2.17
CA VAL A 13 -1.95 -3.03 -2.31
C VAL A 13 -2.19 -2.10 -1.13
N LEU A 14 -2.56 -0.86 -1.42
CA LEU A 14 -2.85 0.16 -0.42
C LEU A 14 -4.32 0.13 -0.04
N GLU A 15 -4.61 0.29 1.25
CA GLU A 15 -5.95 0.37 1.80
C GLU A 15 -6.23 1.80 2.26
N LEU A 16 -7.18 2.45 1.59
CA LEU A 16 -7.62 3.81 1.86
C LEU A 16 -8.99 3.76 2.52
N HIS A 17 -9.16 4.53 3.59
CA HIS A 17 -10.43 4.70 4.28
C HIS A 17 -10.90 6.13 4.12
N ARG A 18 -12.21 6.32 4.00
CA ARG A 18 -12.80 7.66 4.08
C ARG A 18 -13.10 8.01 5.53
N ALA A 19 -12.85 9.25 5.92
CA ALA A 19 -13.08 9.67 7.30
C ALA A 19 -14.55 9.62 7.70
N GLU A 20 -15.45 10.02 6.80
CA GLU A 20 -16.89 10.11 7.08
C GLU A 20 -17.67 8.85 6.70
N ALA A 21 -17.15 8.05 5.77
CA ALA A 21 -17.79 6.83 5.30
C ALA A 21 -16.93 5.64 5.69
N ASN A 22 -17.53 4.63 6.30
CA ASN A 22 -16.88 3.35 6.61
C ASN A 22 -16.62 2.50 5.33
N SER A 23 -16.21 3.17 4.25
CA SER A 23 -15.92 2.61 2.94
C SER A 23 -14.42 2.40 2.83
N VAL A 24 -14.05 1.17 2.49
CA VAL A 24 -12.67 0.76 2.27
C VAL A 24 -12.41 0.69 0.77
N ARG A 25 -11.34 1.33 0.32
CA ARG A 25 -10.88 1.29 -1.07
C ARG A 25 -9.49 0.68 -1.14
N HIS A 26 -9.35 -0.36 -1.96
CA HIS A 26 -8.08 -0.99 -2.25
C HIS A 26 -7.55 -0.50 -3.59
N ILE A 27 -6.29 -0.09 -3.64
CA ILE A 27 -5.62 0.34 -4.87
C ILE A 27 -4.20 -0.25 -4.96
N PRO A 28 -3.80 -0.84 -6.09
CA PRO A 28 -2.41 -1.24 -6.29
C PRO A 28 -1.48 -0.04 -6.19
N ILE A 29 -0.32 -0.20 -5.57
CA ILE A 29 0.65 0.90 -5.44
C ILE A 29 1.15 1.43 -6.80
N THR A 30 1.12 0.59 -7.85
CA THR A 30 1.44 0.97 -9.23
C THR A 30 0.50 2.05 -9.77
N ASP A 31 -0.75 2.04 -9.31
CA ASP A 31 -1.81 2.92 -9.80
C ASP A 31 -2.02 4.11 -8.84
N PHE A 32 -1.37 4.07 -7.67
CA PHE A 32 -1.50 5.09 -6.64
C PHE A 32 -0.73 6.38 -6.96
N PHE A 33 0.46 6.29 -7.57
CA PHE A 33 1.27 7.46 -7.90
C PHE A 33 1.01 7.92 -9.33
N LEU A 34 0.22 8.98 -9.50
CA LEU A 34 -0.19 9.49 -10.82
C LEU A 34 0.86 10.39 -11.46
N ALA A 35 1.52 11.24 -10.66
CA ALA A 35 2.58 12.15 -11.11
C ALA A 35 3.42 12.62 -9.91
N TYR A 36 4.43 13.43 -10.16
CA TYR A 36 5.18 14.09 -9.09
C TYR A 36 4.23 14.89 -8.18
N ARG A 37 4.23 14.56 -6.88
CA ARG A 37 3.32 15.14 -5.86
C ARG A 37 1.82 14.95 -6.14
N ARG A 38 1.44 14.00 -6.99
CA ARG A 38 0.04 13.67 -7.26
C ARG A 38 -0.20 12.19 -7.01
N VAL A 39 -1.13 11.89 -6.09
CA VAL A 39 -1.56 10.54 -5.76
C VAL A 39 -3.02 10.36 -6.11
N ALA A 40 -3.43 9.11 -6.33
CA ALA A 40 -4.79 8.75 -6.67
C ALA A 40 -5.74 8.72 -5.46
N MET A 41 -5.51 9.54 -4.43
CA MET A 41 -6.43 9.69 -3.30
C MET A 41 -7.53 10.69 -3.64
N ILE A 42 -8.72 10.43 -3.11
CA ILE A 42 -9.84 11.38 -3.14
C ILE A 42 -9.78 12.24 -1.87
N ASP A 43 -10.47 13.38 -1.87
CA ASP A 43 -10.64 14.19 -0.67
C ASP A 43 -11.25 13.33 0.47
N ASP A 44 -10.78 13.56 1.70
CA ASP A 44 -11.14 12.81 2.91
C ASP A 44 -10.73 11.34 2.95
N GLU A 45 -9.87 10.89 2.05
CA GLU A 45 -9.24 9.58 2.14
C GLU A 45 -7.90 9.61 2.89
N ILE A 46 -7.73 8.61 3.76
CA ILE A 46 -6.53 8.40 4.56
C ILE A 46 -6.01 7.00 4.26
N LEU A 47 -4.69 6.86 4.12
CA LEU A 47 -4.02 5.58 4.02
C LEU A 47 -3.94 4.91 5.39
N VAL A 48 -4.58 3.75 5.53
CA VAL A 48 -4.67 3.02 6.80
C VAL A 48 -3.75 1.81 6.83
N ASN A 49 -3.74 0.99 5.76
CA ASN A 49 -2.92 -0.21 5.70
C ASN A 49 -2.20 -0.38 4.35
N ILE A 50 -1.15 -1.20 4.37
CA ILE A 50 -0.42 -1.66 3.20
C ILE A 50 -0.39 -3.20 3.23
N HIS A 51 -0.96 -3.83 2.22
CA HIS A 51 -1.03 -5.28 2.07
C HIS A 51 0.09 -5.75 1.14
N ILE A 52 0.99 -6.58 1.65
CA ILE A 52 2.08 -7.17 0.86
C ILE A 52 1.76 -8.65 0.61
N PRO A 53 1.54 -9.06 -0.66
CA PRO A 53 1.28 -10.46 -0.96
C PRO A 53 2.54 -11.29 -0.71
N LEU A 54 2.47 -12.19 0.27
CA LEU A 54 3.54 -13.15 0.54
C LEU A 54 3.31 -14.40 -0.30
N GLN A 55 4.33 -14.85 -1.01
CA GLN A 55 4.27 -16.12 -1.74
C GLN A 55 4.07 -17.27 -0.74
N LEU A 56 3.26 -18.26 -1.14
CA LEU A 56 3.05 -19.53 -0.43
C LEU A 56 4.29 -20.42 -0.57
N SER A 57 5.42 -19.96 -0.03
CA SER A 57 6.64 -20.75 0.16
C SER A 57 6.57 -21.44 1.53
N THR A 58 6.92 -22.73 1.57
CA THR A 58 7.01 -23.54 2.80
C THR A 58 8.04 -23.00 3.79
N ASN A 59 9.04 -22.25 3.32
CA ASN A 59 10.04 -21.59 4.17
C ASN A 59 9.79 -20.08 4.21
N LYS A 60 9.30 -19.61 5.38
CA LYS A 60 9.16 -18.18 5.71
C LYS A 60 10.22 -17.83 6.75
N THR A 61 11.22 -17.04 6.37
CA THR A 61 12.24 -16.54 7.29
C THR A 61 11.95 -15.08 7.58
N PHE A 62 11.66 -14.74 8.84
CA PHE A 62 11.38 -13.37 9.27
C PHE A 62 12.61 -12.80 9.99
N LEU A 63 13.12 -11.68 9.50
CA LEU A 63 14.23 -10.95 10.11
C LEU A 63 13.63 -9.76 10.87
N ARG A 64 13.72 -9.79 12.21
CA ARG A 64 13.17 -8.75 13.07
C ARG A 64 14.32 -7.86 13.53
N SER A 65 14.29 -6.58 13.18
CA SER A 65 15.19 -5.58 13.75
C SER A 65 14.62 -5.06 15.06
N TYR A 66 15.47 -5.00 16.10
CA TYR A 66 15.19 -4.36 17.39
C TYR A 66 15.41 -2.85 17.29
#